data_AF-A0A2R7KF34-F1
#
_entry.id   AF-A0A2R7KF34-F1
#
_cell.length_a   1.000
_cell.length_b   1.000
_cell.length_c   1.000
_cell.angle_alpha   90.00
_cell.angle_beta   90.00
_cell.angle_gamma   90.00
#
_symmetry.space_group_name_H-M   'P 1'
#
loop_
_entity.id
_entity.type
_entity.pdbx_description
1 polymer ?
#
loop_
_entity_poly.entity_id
_entity_poly.type
_entity_poly.pdbx_seq_one_letter_code
_entity_poly.pdbx_strand_id
1 'polypeptide(L)'
;MRQTTNAILMIRPVAFRMNEQTAVNNYYQKVLDGLLPSTVNAKAQQEFDVFVEKLRAVGVDVTVVDDTLETDTPDSIFPNNWVSFHENGDVALYPMFAENRRQERREDILDILEEKGFQISNIMDYTSAEDDGFFLEGTGSLLLDRANAKAYCALSPRADEELFIEFCEDFDYAPVIFEAFQTVDGERKLIYHTNVMMCLGETFA
;
A
#
# COMPACT_ATOMS: atom_id res chain seq x y z
N MET A 1 0.24 21.06 -6.22
CA MET A 1 0.76 19.69 -6.23
C MET A 1 0.21 18.95 -7.44
N ARG A 2 1.04 18.23 -8.21
CA ARG A 2 0.52 17.37 -9.29
C ARG A 2 -0.28 16.21 -8.67
N GLN A 3 -1.46 15.92 -9.20
CA GLN A 3 -2.29 14.82 -8.70
C GLN A 3 -1.70 13.46 -9.05
N THR A 4 -1.21 13.30 -10.28
CA THR A 4 -0.70 12.04 -10.81
C THR A 4 0.83 12.08 -10.94
N THR A 5 1.47 10.96 -10.60
CA THR A 5 2.90 10.71 -10.85
C THR A 5 3.08 9.91 -12.15
N ASN A 6 4.25 10.07 -12.79
CA ASN A 6 4.71 9.20 -13.87
C ASN A 6 5.84 8.27 -13.42
N ALA A 7 6.14 8.20 -12.12
CA ALA A 7 7.12 7.31 -11.52
C ALA A 7 6.45 6.37 -10.51
N ILE A 8 6.75 5.07 -10.59
CA ILE A 8 6.15 4.03 -9.76
C ILE A 8 7.24 3.10 -9.22
N LEU A 9 7.22 2.86 -7.91
CA LEU A 9 7.93 1.77 -7.25
C LEU A 9 7.07 0.51 -7.27
N MET A 10 7.64 -0.61 -7.69
CA MET A 10 6.99 -1.92 -7.64
C MET A 10 7.95 -2.94 -7.02
N ILE A 11 7.42 -3.77 -6.10
CA ILE A 11 8.19 -4.86 -5.49
C ILE A 11 7.83 -6.16 -6.20
N ARG A 12 8.82 -6.83 -6.79
CA ARG A 12 8.63 -8.10 -7.49
C ARG A 12 8.58 -9.23 -6.45
N PRO A 13 7.49 -10.00 -6.37
CA PRO A 13 7.31 -10.99 -5.31
C PRO A 13 8.26 -12.19 -5.49
N VAL A 14 8.70 -12.78 -4.38
CA VAL A 14 9.45 -14.06 -4.38
C VAL A 14 8.67 -15.24 -3.81
N ALA A 15 7.64 -14.98 -2.99
CA ALA A 15 6.85 -16.00 -2.29
C ALA A 15 5.34 -15.67 -2.21
N PHE A 16 4.79 -15.03 -3.25
CA PHE A 16 3.39 -14.61 -3.30
C PHE A 16 2.41 -15.79 -3.17
N ARG A 17 1.49 -15.66 -2.21
CA ARG A 17 0.42 -16.63 -1.89
C ARG A 17 -0.63 -15.95 -1.02
N MET A 18 -1.67 -16.70 -0.63
CA MET A 18 -2.60 -16.25 0.42
C MET A 18 -1.83 -15.98 1.72
N ASN A 19 -2.11 -14.86 2.37
CA ASN A 19 -1.51 -14.50 3.64
C ASN A 19 -2.50 -14.79 4.77
N GLU A 20 -2.15 -15.75 5.62
CA GLU A 20 -2.99 -16.23 6.71
C GLU A 20 -3.29 -15.12 7.74
N GLN A 21 -2.35 -14.19 7.97
CA GLN A 21 -2.54 -13.10 8.92
C GLN A 21 -3.47 -12.00 8.40
N THR A 22 -3.54 -11.80 7.08
CA THR A 22 -4.42 -10.78 6.50
C THR A 22 -5.78 -11.34 6.10
N ALA A 23 -5.91 -12.65 5.88
CA ALA A 23 -7.16 -13.33 5.52
C ALA A 23 -8.30 -13.17 6.56
N VAL A 24 -7.97 -12.87 7.83
CA VAL A 24 -8.97 -12.68 8.91
C VAL A 24 -9.93 -11.51 8.65
N ASN A 25 -9.49 -10.50 7.90
CA ASN A 25 -10.26 -9.29 7.58
C ASN A 25 -10.13 -8.84 6.11
N ASN A 26 -9.33 -9.56 5.30
CA ASN A 26 -9.30 -9.44 3.84
C ASN A 26 -10.13 -10.56 3.20
N TYR A 27 -11.44 -10.32 3.06
CA TYR A 27 -12.40 -11.28 2.50
C TYR A 27 -12.27 -11.50 0.98
N TYR A 28 -11.33 -10.82 0.29
CA TYR A 28 -11.06 -11.00 -1.13
C TYR A 28 -10.06 -12.12 -1.40
N GLN A 29 -9.32 -12.56 -0.38
CA GLN A 29 -8.40 -13.68 -0.50
C GLN A 29 -9.15 -14.99 -0.66
N LYS A 30 -8.69 -15.82 -1.60
CA LYS A 30 -9.27 -17.13 -1.87
C LYS A 30 -8.17 -18.17 -1.86
N VAL A 31 -8.44 -19.29 -1.20
CA VAL A 31 -7.65 -20.51 -1.38
C VAL A 31 -7.97 -21.06 -2.76
N LEU A 32 -6.94 -21.22 -3.59
CA LEU A 32 -7.08 -21.88 -4.88
C LEU A 32 -6.78 -23.37 -4.69
N ASP A 33 -7.82 -24.18 -4.56
CA ASP A 33 -7.70 -25.63 -4.41
C ASP A 33 -6.88 -26.23 -5.56
N GLY A 34 -5.91 -27.09 -5.21
CA GLY A 34 -5.11 -27.83 -6.17
C GLY A 34 -3.94 -27.05 -6.83
N LEU A 35 -3.65 -25.83 -6.39
CA LEU A 35 -2.46 -25.09 -6.82
C LEU A 35 -1.39 -25.04 -5.72
N LEU A 36 -0.16 -25.38 -6.08
CA LEU A 36 0.99 -25.21 -5.19
C LEU A 36 1.34 -23.71 -5.06
N PRO A 37 1.79 -23.24 -3.88
CA PRO A 37 2.21 -21.84 -3.69
C PRO A 37 3.27 -21.39 -4.72
N SER A 38 4.20 -22.26 -5.08
CA SER A 38 5.21 -21.98 -6.12
C SER A 38 4.59 -21.72 -7.50
N THR A 39 3.48 -22.38 -7.82
CA THR A 39 2.74 -22.17 -9.07
C THR A 39 1.99 -20.84 -9.05
N VAL A 40 1.44 -20.46 -7.90
CA VAL A 40 0.80 -19.15 -7.70
C VAL A 40 1.83 -18.03 -7.85
N ASN A 41 2.97 -18.13 -7.16
CA ASN A 41 4.04 -17.14 -7.26
C ASN A 41 4.59 -17.02 -8.70
N ALA A 42 4.81 -18.14 -9.40
CA ALA A 42 5.28 -18.10 -10.78
C ALA A 42 4.30 -17.37 -11.73
N LYS A 43 2.99 -17.56 -11.53
CA LYS A 43 1.96 -16.82 -12.29
C LYS A 43 1.94 -15.35 -11.92
N ALA A 44 2.03 -15.02 -10.63
CA ALA A 44 2.07 -13.65 -10.15
C ALA A 44 3.29 -12.89 -10.71
N GLN A 45 4.47 -13.53 -10.76
CA GLN A 45 5.65 -12.96 -11.41
C GLN A 45 5.43 -12.71 -12.91
N GLN A 46 4.81 -13.66 -13.64
CA GLN A 46 4.49 -13.46 -15.05
C GLN A 46 3.53 -12.27 -15.26
N GLU A 47 2.47 -12.16 -14.45
CA GLU A 47 1.52 -11.06 -14.52
C GLU A 47 2.17 -9.71 -14.14
N PHE A 48 3.03 -9.72 -13.12
CA PHE A 48 3.82 -8.57 -12.69
C PHE A 48 4.75 -8.08 -13.80
N ASP A 49 5.53 -8.98 -14.40
CA ASP A 49 6.48 -8.65 -15.46
C ASP A 49 5.74 -8.08 -16.68
N VAL A 50 4.59 -8.65 -17.06
CA VAL A 50 3.73 -8.10 -18.13
C VAL A 50 3.19 -6.72 -17.79
N PHE A 51 2.83 -6.45 -16.53
CA PHE A 51 2.32 -5.15 -16.11
C PHE A 51 3.43 -4.08 -16.13
N VAL A 52 4.62 -4.40 -15.64
CA VAL A 52 5.82 -3.54 -15.70
C VAL A 52 6.12 -3.15 -17.16
N GLU A 53 6.12 -4.13 -18.08
CA GLU A 53 6.38 -3.85 -19.50
C GLU A 53 5.31 -2.95 -20.12
N LYS A 54 4.03 -3.14 -19.78
CA LYS A 54 2.94 -2.26 -20.24
C LYS A 54 3.10 -0.82 -19.74
N LEU A 55 3.45 -0.62 -18.46
CA LEU A 55 3.67 0.69 -17.87
C LEU A 55 4.86 1.40 -18.53
N ARG A 56 5.98 0.71 -18.68
CA ARG A 56 7.18 1.25 -19.37
C ARG A 56 6.89 1.61 -20.82
N ALA A 57 6.12 0.78 -21.54
CA ALA A 57 5.77 1.04 -22.93
C ALA A 57 4.96 2.32 -23.14
N VAL A 58 4.21 2.78 -22.13
CA VAL A 58 3.48 4.06 -22.17
C VAL A 58 4.25 5.23 -21.54
N GLY A 59 5.53 5.03 -21.20
CA GLY A 59 6.43 6.09 -20.72
C GLY A 59 6.41 6.33 -19.21
N VAL A 60 5.83 5.41 -18.42
CA VAL A 60 5.95 5.45 -16.95
C VAL A 60 7.36 4.98 -16.55
N ASP A 61 7.99 5.72 -15.66
CA ASP A 61 9.25 5.32 -15.03
C ASP A 61 8.95 4.29 -13.93
N VAL A 62 9.34 3.04 -14.16
CA VAL A 62 9.05 1.93 -13.25
C VAL A 62 10.35 1.43 -12.62
N THR A 63 10.47 1.69 -11.31
CA THR A 63 11.51 1.15 -10.45
C THR A 63 11.02 -0.18 -9.89
N VAL A 64 11.64 -1.27 -10.34
CA VAL A 64 11.38 -2.62 -9.81
C VAL A 64 12.48 -2.98 -8.83
N VAL A 65 12.09 -3.43 -7.64
CA VAL A 65 12.99 -4.03 -6.64
C VAL A 65 12.52 -5.45 -6.38
N ASP A 66 13.42 -6.43 -6.43
CA ASP A 66 13.09 -7.80 -6.03
C ASP A 66 12.92 -7.90 -4.52
N ASP A 67 11.87 -8.57 -4.08
CA ASP A 67 11.69 -8.97 -2.68
C ASP A 67 12.75 -10.01 -2.24
N THR A 68 12.87 -10.26 -0.95
CA THR A 68 13.85 -11.22 -0.39
C THR A 68 13.17 -12.44 0.22
N LEU A 69 13.87 -13.57 0.24
CA LEU A 69 13.39 -14.82 0.87
C LEU A 69 13.71 -14.88 2.38
N GLU A 70 14.25 -13.80 2.95
CA GLU A 70 14.69 -13.75 4.35
C GLU A 70 13.51 -13.68 5.32
N THR A 71 12.40 -13.09 4.89
CA THR A 71 11.18 -12.90 5.67
C THR A 71 10.00 -13.61 5.00
N ASP A 72 8.99 -13.99 5.79
CA ASP A 72 7.79 -14.65 5.28
C ASP A 72 6.68 -13.61 5.02
N THR A 73 6.86 -12.84 3.95
CA THR A 73 6.06 -11.65 3.57
C THR A 73 5.34 -11.85 2.24
N PRO A 74 4.30 -12.71 2.18
CA PRO A 74 3.61 -13.02 0.92
C PRO A 74 2.91 -11.83 0.25
N ASP A 75 2.66 -10.73 0.99
CA ASP A 75 2.01 -9.50 0.51
C ASP A 75 3.03 -8.38 0.16
N SER A 76 4.34 -8.65 0.16
CA SER A 76 5.41 -7.66 -0.12
C SER A 76 5.29 -6.94 -1.46
N ILE A 77 4.59 -7.54 -2.43
CA ILE A 77 4.24 -6.96 -3.72
C ILE A 77 3.43 -5.65 -3.61
N PHE A 78 2.84 -5.37 -2.44
CA PHE A 78 2.02 -4.18 -2.16
C PHE A 78 2.75 -3.15 -1.27
N PRO A 79 3.81 -2.48 -1.77
CA PRO A 79 4.57 -1.49 -0.99
C PRO A 79 3.74 -0.28 -0.59
N ASN A 80 2.65 -0.03 -1.32
CA ASN A 80 1.72 1.07 -1.09
C ASN A 80 1.11 1.05 0.33
N ASN A 81 1.20 -0.07 1.05
CA ASN A 81 0.68 -0.18 2.40
C ASN A 81 1.66 0.24 3.50
N TRP A 82 2.97 0.15 3.27
CA TRP A 82 3.97 0.44 4.30
C TRP A 82 4.77 1.71 4.03
N VAL A 83 4.78 2.22 2.78
CA VAL A 83 5.45 3.48 2.42
C VAL A 83 4.65 4.33 1.44
N SER A 84 4.82 5.66 1.55
CA SER A 84 4.41 6.61 0.52
C SER A 84 5.45 7.72 0.34
N PHE A 85 5.45 8.32 -0.86
CA PHE A 85 6.41 9.33 -1.29
C PHE A 85 5.67 10.60 -1.72
N HIS A 86 6.19 11.76 -1.32
CA HIS A 86 5.51 13.06 -1.48
C HIS A 86 6.33 14.04 -2.33
N GLU A 87 5.65 15.00 -2.98
CA GLU A 87 6.26 15.93 -3.96
C GLU A 87 7.37 16.81 -3.35
N ASN A 88 7.33 17.04 -2.04
CA ASN A 88 8.32 17.80 -1.27
C ASN A 88 9.53 16.95 -0.81
N GLY A 89 9.57 15.67 -1.18
CA GLY A 89 10.62 14.72 -0.79
C GLY A 89 10.36 14.05 0.56
N ASP A 90 9.22 14.28 1.20
CA ASP A 90 8.89 13.55 2.42
C ASP A 90 8.50 12.10 2.11
N VAL A 91 8.91 11.20 2.99
CA VAL A 91 8.58 9.77 2.98
C VAL A 91 7.80 9.46 4.25
N ALA A 92 6.66 8.79 4.12
CA ALA A 92 5.93 8.28 5.27
C ALA A 92 6.13 6.77 5.40
N LEU A 93 6.48 6.29 6.59
CA LEU A 93 6.50 4.87 6.96
C LEU A 93 5.30 4.55 7.84
N TYR A 94 4.61 3.46 7.52
CA TYR A 94 3.29 3.19 8.05
C TYR A 94 3.23 1.95 8.96
N PRO A 95 2.39 2.00 10.02
CA PRO A 95 2.12 0.87 10.88
C PRO A 95 1.17 -0.12 10.22
N MET A 96 1.50 -1.41 10.30
CA MET A 96 0.81 -2.50 9.62
C MET A 96 0.08 -3.41 10.60
N PHE A 97 -1.19 -3.72 10.30
CA PHE A 97 -2.04 -4.54 11.17
C PHE A 97 -1.47 -5.96 11.34
N ALA A 98 -1.16 -6.61 10.22
CA ALA A 98 -0.60 -7.96 10.23
C ALA A 98 0.90 -7.92 10.55
N GLU A 99 1.32 -8.70 11.55
CA GLU A 99 2.70 -8.72 12.05
C GLU A 99 3.71 -9.09 10.98
N ASN A 100 3.39 -10.07 10.12
CA ASN A 100 4.31 -10.47 9.06
C ASN A 100 4.55 -9.33 8.06
N ARG A 101 3.54 -8.50 7.79
CA ARG A 101 3.65 -7.37 6.87
C ARG A 101 4.56 -6.25 7.39
N ARG A 102 4.80 -6.17 8.70
CA ARG A 102 5.74 -5.22 9.31
C ARG A 102 7.17 -5.44 8.82
N GLN A 103 7.49 -6.69 8.46
CA GLN A 103 8.79 -7.10 7.92
C GLN A 103 8.94 -6.80 6.41
N GLU A 104 7.92 -6.21 5.77
CA GLU A 104 8.00 -5.74 4.37
C GLU A 104 8.73 -4.40 4.24
N ARG A 105 8.84 -3.64 5.35
CA ARG A 105 9.52 -2.35 5.38
C ARG A 105 11.00 -2.53 5.07
N ARG A 106 11.47 -1.82 4.05
CA ARG A 106 12.84 -1.97 3.53
C ARG A 106 13.50 -0.61 3.34
N GLU A 107 14.46 -0.31 4.22
CA GLU A 107 15.25 0.93 4.19
C GLU A 107 16.12 1.02 2.93
N ASP A 108 16.64 -0.11 2.44
CA ASP A 108 17.51 -0.14 1.25
C ASP A 108 16.78 0.29 -0.03
N ILE A 109 15.45 0.25 -0.05
CA ILE A 109 14.64 0.81 -1.15
C ILE A 109 14.78 2.34 -1.19
N LEU A 110 14.92 3.01 -0.05
CA LEU A 110 15.13 4.46 0.01
C LEU A 110 16.46 4.82 -0.65
N ASP A 111 17.53 4.09 -0.34
CA ASP A 111 18.85 4.26 -0.97
C ASP A 111 18.77 4.07 -2.49
N ILE A 112 18.09 3.02 -2.96
CA ILE A 112 17.88 2.76 -4.39
C ILE A 112 17.16 3.93 -5.08
N LEU A 113 16.18 4.54 -4.41
CA LEU A 113 15.46 5.69 -4.97
C LEU A 113 16.34 6.95 -5.01
N GLU A 114 17.15 7.19 -3.98
CA GLU A 114 18.10 8.31 -3.97
C GLU A 114 19.17 8.16 -5.08
N GLU A 115 19.71 6.95 -5.27
CA GLU A 115 20.65 6.66 -6.37
C GLU A 115 20.05 6.93 -7.76
N LYS A 116 18.73 6.79 -7.89
CA LYS A 116 17.98 7.12 -9.12
C LYS A 116 17.63 8.61 -9.24
N GLY A 117 17.99 9.42 -8.25
CA GLY A 117 17.85 10.87 -8.25
C GLY A 117 16.54 11.38 -7.62
N PHE A 118 15.78 10.52 -6.94
CA PHE A 118 14.69 11.00 -6.09
C PHE A 118 15.28 11.66 -4.84
N GLN A 119 14.67 12.74 -4.37
CA GLN A 119 15.13 13.45 -3.17
C GLN A 119 14.31 12.98 -1.98
N ILE A 120 14.98 12.57 -0.91
CA ILE A 120 14.37 12.30 0.39
C ILE A 120 14.77 13.42 1.34
N SER A 121 13.79 14.25 1.72
CA SER A 121 14.00 15.41 2.60
C SER A 121 13.82 15.02 4.06
N ASN A 122 12.76 14.27 4.35
CA ASN A 122 12.40 13.86 5.70
C ASN A 122 11.75 12.46 5.66
N ILE A 123 11.84 11.75 6.77
CA ILE A 123 11.12 10.49 7.00
C ILE A 123 10.17 10.72 8.18
N MET A 124 8.87 10.62 7.92
CA MET A 124 7.79 10.63 8.91
C MET A 124 7.48 9.18 9.25
N ASP A 125 7.86 8.73 10.44
CA ASP A 125 7.75 7.34 10.85
C ASP A 125 6.63 7.14 11.88
N TYR A 126 5.53 6.52 11.44
CA TYR A 126 4.37 6.21 12.27
C TYR A 126 4.39 4.77 12.81
N THR A 127 5.47 4.01 12.59
CA THR A 127 5.51 2.57 12.89
C THR A 127 5.42 2.24 14.37
N SER A 128 5.81 3.16 15.26
CA SER A 128 5.69 2.99 16.71
C SER A 128 4.25 2.84 17.20
N ALA A 129 3.26 3.32 16.44
CA ALA A 129 1.85 3.16 16.75
C ALA A 129 1.41 1.67 16.82
N GLU A 130 2.19 0.77 16.21
CA GLU A 130 1.98 -0.69 16.29
C GLU A 130 2.04 -1.21 17.72
N ASP A 131 2.84 -0.59 18.61
CA ASP A 131 3.00 -0.99 20.00
C ASP A 131 1.73 -0.75 20.82
N ASP A 132 0.94 0.24 20.43
CA ASP A 132 -0.34 0.61 21.04
C ASP A 132 -1.55 0.01 20.30
N GLY A 133 -1.31 -0.73 19.21
CA GLY A 133 -2.35 -1.41 18.44
C GLY A 133 -3.10 -0.50 17.45
N PHE A 134 -2.51 0.63 17.07
CA PHE A 134 -3.04 1.54 16.05
C PHE A 134 -2.35 1.31 14.70
N PHE A 135 -3.11 1.40 13.62
CA PHE A 135 -2.65 1.04 12.28
C PHE A 135 -3.15 2.01 11.22
N LEU A 136 -2.34 2.23 10.19
CA LEU A 136 -2.69 3.07 9.05
C LEU A 136 -1.93 2.55 7.83
N GLU A 137 -2.48 1.60 7.09
CA GLU A 137 -1.79 0.89 6.00
C GLU A 137 -1.65 1.72 4.70
N GLY A 138 -0.98 2.87 4.82
CA GLY A 138 -0.49 3.71 3.73
C GLY A 138 -1.57 4.08 2.72
N THR A 139 -1.18 4.18 1.45
CA THR A 139 -2.09 4.47 0.33
C THR A 139 -3.04 3.31 -0.02
N GLY A 140 -3.02 2.22 0.76
CA GLY A 140 -4.16 1.29 0.85
C GLY A 140 -5.35 1.92 1.55
N SER A 141 -5.09 2.51 2.71
CA SER A 141 -6.08 3.20 3.55
C SER A 141 -6.30 4.65 3.13
N LEU A 142 -5.31 5.29 2.50
CA LEU A 142 -5.30 6.72 2.17
C LEU A 142 -5.51 6.96 0.67
N LEU A 143 -6.53 7.75 0.32
CA LEU A 143 -6.62 8.36 -1.02
C LEU A 143 -6.33 9.86 -0.92
N LEU A 144 -5.22 10.28 -1.52
CA LEU A 144 -4.70 11.64 -1.42
C LEU A 144 -5.12 12.46 -2.63
N ASP A 145 -6.10 13.35 -2.43
CA ASP A 145 -6.48 14.40 -3.37
C ASP A 145 -5.55 15.59 -3.15
N ARG A 146 -4.41 15.49 -3.82
CA ARG A 146 -3.28 16.41 -3.74
C ARG A 146 -3.63 17.78 -4.31
N ALA A 147 -4.51 17.82 -5.31
CA ALA A 147 -4.94 19.06 -5.94
C ALA A 147 -5.83 19.91 -5.00
N ASN A 148 -6.67 19.26 -4.19
CA ASN A 148 -7.58 19.94 -3.27
C ASN A 148 -7.14 19.87 -1.80
N ALA A 149 -5.95 19.33 -1.52
CA ALA A 149 -5.44 19.10 -0.18
C ALA A 149 -6.47 18.36 0.70
N LYS A 150 -7.04 17.26 0.19
CA LYS A 150 -7.91 16.36 0.96
C LYS A 150 -7.33 14.96 1.02
N ALA A 151 -7.51 14.30 2.16
CA ALA A 151 -7.24 12.88 2.29
C ALA A 151 -8.55 12.16 2.62
N TYR A 152 -8.85 11.09 1.90
CA TYR A 152 -10.03 10.27 2.14
C TYR A 152 -9.59 8.95 2.78
N CYS A 153 -10.26 8.60 3.88
CA CYS A 153 -9.96 7.39 4.64
C CYS A 153 -11.25 6.70 5.08
N ALA A 154 -11.44 5.46 4.64
CA ALA A 154 -12.46 4.57 5.17
C ALA A 154 -11.91 3.87 6.43
N LEU A 155 -12.54 4.10 7.58
CA LEU A 155 -12.11 3.50 8.84
C LEU A 155 -12.25 1.98 8.79
N SER A 156 -11.25 1.29 9.32
CA SER A 156 -11.17 -0.17 9.36
C SER A 156 -10.15 -0.62 10.41
N PRO A 157 -10.01 -1.93 10.69
CA PRO A 157 -8.91 -2.43 11.51
C PRO A 157 -7.49 -2.07 11.01
N ARG A 158 -7.36 -1.54 9.79
CA ARG A 158 -6.11 -1.12 9.14
C ARG A 158 -5.99 0.40 8.96
N ALA A 159 -6.92 1.16 9.53
CA ALA A 159 -7.03 2.60 9.36
C ALA A 159 -7.68 3.21 10.61
N ASP A 160 -6.83 3.59 11.56
CA ASP A 160 -7.20 4.28 12.78
C ASP A 160 -7.51 5.76 12.51
N GLU A 161 -8.51 6.29 13.23
CA GLU A 161 -8.97 7.67 13.05
C GLU A 161 -7.96 8.69 13.58
N GLU A 162 -7.40 8.48 14.77
CA GLU A 162 -6.48 9.43 15.39
C GLU A 162 -5.17 9.51 14.61
N LEU A 163 -4.63 8.35 14.22
CA LEU A 163 -3.41 8.29 13.41
C LEU A 163 -3.61 8.87 12.00
N PHE A 164 -4.80 8.72 11.42
CA PHE A 164 -5.14 9.37 10.16
C PHE A 164 -5.22 10.90 10.29
N ILE A 165 -5.77 11.40 11.39
CA ILE A 165 -5.82 12.84 11.67
C ILE A 165 -4.39 13.39 11.84
N GLU A 166 -3.53 12.70 12.58
CA GLU A 166 -2.11 13.05 12.73
C GLU A 166 -1.40 13.14 11.37
N PHE A 167 -1.55 12.10 10.52
CA PHE A 167 -1.03 12.14 9.15
C PHE A 167 -1.55 13.35 8.36
N CYS A 168 -2.83 13.70 8.51
CA CYS A 168 -3.40 14.86 7.83
C CYS A 168 -2.82 16.18 8.32
N GLU A 169 -2.53 16.29 9.62
CA GLU A 169 -1.89 17.47 10.23
C GLU A 169 -0.43 17.61 9.74
N ASP A 170 0.34 16.52 9.73
CA ASP A 170 1.74 16.53 9.29
C ASP A 170 1.91 16.87 7.80
N PHE A 171 0.97 16.40 6.96
CA PHE A 171 1.04 16.55 5.51
C PHE A 171 0.10 17.63 4.93
N ASP A 172 -0.48 18.48 5.78
CA ASP A 172 -1.37 19.59 5.40
C ASP A 172 -2.61 19.17 4.57
N TYR A 173 -3.23 18.03 4.91
CA TYR A 173 -4.48 17.57 4.31
C TYR A 173 -5.71 17.89 5.17
N ALA A 174 -6.82 18.22 4.53
CA ALA A 174 -8.13 18.22 5.16
C ALA A 174 -8.68 16.76 5.22
N PRO A 175 -8.98 16.21 6.40
CA PRO A 175 -9.43 14.84 6.54
C PRO A 175 -10.88 14.67 6.05
N VAL A 176 -11.14 13.58 5.33
CA VAL A 176 -12.48 13.10 4.97
C VAL A 176 -12.59 11.65 5.43
N ILE A 177 -13.23 11.48 6.59
CA ILE A 177 -13.38 10.20 7.28
C ILE A 177 -14.77 9.64 6.98
N PHE A 178 -14.84 8.34 6.71
CA PHE A 178 -16.10 7.63 6.50
C PHE A 178 -15.97 6.14 6.81
N GLU A 179 -17.08 5.41 6.77
CA GLU A 179 -17.09 3.96 6.85
C GLU A 179 -17.59 3.37 5.53
N ALA A 180 -16.95 2.29 5.09
CA ALA A 180 -17.34 1.57 3.89
C ALA A 180 -17.58 0.09 4.21
N PHE A 181 -18.63 -0.49 3.65
CA PHE A 181 -19.08 -1.84 4.00
C PHE A 181 -19.31 -2.73 2.78
N GLN A 182 -18.91 -3.98 2.91
CA GLN A 182 -19.18 -5.10 2.00
C GLN A 182 -20.11 -6.11 2.66
N THR A 183 -20.66 -7.04 1.87
CA THR A 183 -21.53 -8.11 2.39
C THR A 183 -20.78 -9.44 2.31
N VAL A 184 -20.56 -10.08 3.46
CA VAL A 184 -19.88 -11.37 3.60
C VAL A 184 -20.80 -12.28 4.39
N ASP A 185 -21.17 -13.42 3.80
CA ASP A 185 -22.10 -14.40 4.40
C ASP A 185 -23.42 -13.79 4.93
N GLY A 186 -23.92 -12.75 4.25
CA GLY A 186 -25.15 -12.04 4.63
C GLY A 186 -24.97 -10.96 5.69
N GLU A 187 -23.76 -10.75 6.22
CA GLU A 187 -23.45 -9.71 7.19
C GLU A 187 -22.72 -8.53 6.56
N ARG A 188 -22.98 -7.31 7.05
CA ARG A 188 -22.23 -6.12 6.66
C ARG A 188 -20.91 -6.07 7.45
N LYS A 189 -19.79 -6.15 6.73
CA LYS A 189 -18.44 -6.04 7.28
C LYS A 189 -17.72 -4.84 6.66
N LEU A 190 -16.77 -4.25 7.39
CA LEU A 190 -15.97 -3.14 6.86
C LEU A 190 -15.15 -3.58 5.63
N ILE A 191 -14.95 -2.67 4.69
CA ILE A 191 -13.94 -2.80 3.64
C ILE A 191 -12.60 -2.38 4.26
N TYR A 192 -11.59 -3.23 4.13
CA TYR A 192 -10.35 -3.08 4.88
C TYR A 192 -9.44 -1.96 4.38
N HIS A 193 -9.53 -1.60 3.10
CA HIS A 193 -8.75 -0.54 2.46
C HIS A 193 -9.64 0.35 1.58
N THR A 194 -9.44 1.65 1.68
CA THR A 194 -10.14 2.66 0.89
C THR A 194 -9.90 2.48 -0.61
N ASN A 195 -8.68 2.11 -1.02
CA ASN A 195 -8.34 1.99 -2.44
C ASN A 195 -8.97 0.76 -3.15
N VAL A 196 -9.55 -0.18 -2.39
CA VAL A 196 -10.29 -1.32 -2.94
C VAL A 196 -11.68 -0.91 -3.42
N MET A 197 -12.24 0.16 -2.84
CA MET A 197 -13.60 0.62 -3.15
C MET A 197 -13.64 1.92 -3.95
N MET A 198 -12.59 2.74 -3.89
CA MET A 198 -12.54 4.08 -4.47
C MET A 198 -11.18 4.36 -5.08
N CYS A 199 -11.17 5.17 -6.13
CA CYS A 199 -9.97 5.76 -6.68
C CYS A 199 -10.22 7.26 -6.94
N LEU A 200 -9.13 7.99 -7.13
CA LEU A 200 -9.16 9.39 -7.55
C LEU A 200 -8.71 9.47 -9.02
N GLY A 201 -9.43 10.23 -9.83
CA GLY A 201 -9.09 10.49 -11.23
C GLY A 201 -9.33 11.95 -11.57
N GLU A 202 -8.52 12.48 -12.50
CA GLU A 202 -8.70 13.86 -12.96
C GLU A 202 -9.84 14.00 -13.98
N THR A 203 -10.08 12.94 -14.76
CA THR A 203 -11.00 12.95 -15.92
C THR A 203 -12.07 11.86 -15.85
N PHE A 204 -12.13 11.14 -14.73
CA PHE A 204 -13.02 10.00 -14.52
C PHE A 204 -13.88 10.26 -13.27
N ALA A 205 -15.20 10.22 -13.45
CA ALA A 205 -16.20 10.26 -12.40
C ALA A 205 -17.41 9.40 -12.82
#